data_AF-A0AAW2XVN4-F1
#
_entry.id   AF-A0AAW2XVN4-F1
#
_cell.length_a   1.000
_cell.length_b   1.000
_cell.length_c   1.000
_cell.angle_alpha   90.00
_cell.angle_beta   90.00
_cell.angle_gamma   90.00
#
_symmetry.space_group_name_H-M   'P 1'
#
loop_
_entity.id
_entity.type
_entity.pdbx_description
1 polymer ?
#
loop_
_entity_poly.entity_id
_entity_poly.type
_entity_poly.pdbx_seq_one_letter_code
_entity_poly.pdbx_strand_id
1 'polypeptide(L)'
;MKESGRWELQNFEGTLDPEIAERWWEKVEDVMNLISCTLENRLKYVVSLFVGNALIWWRSVKGGYEPGEITWAEFQKEFDDKYRPKMYRDKKRMEFLNCARG
;
A
#
# COMPACT_ATOMS: atom_id res chain seq x y z
N MET A 1 -30.53 12.90 -2.03
CA MET A 1 -29.89 11.79 -2.77
C MET A 1 -28.43 12.21 -2.94
N LYS A 2 -27.47 11.54 -2.28
CA LYS A 2 -26.08 11.99 -2.26
C LYS A 2 -25.29 11.32 -3.38
N GLU A 3 -25.22 12.00 -4.51
CA GLU A 3 -24.30 11.73 -5.60
C GLU A 3 -22.95 12.39 -5.30
N SER A 4 -21.96 11.61 -4.85
CA SER A 4 -20.50 11.84 -4.96
C SER A 4 -19.77 11.04 -3.88
N GLY A 5 -19.67 9.72 -4.06
CA GLY A 5 -18.78 8.84 -3.31
C GLY A 5 -17.57 8.40 -4.13
N ARG A 6 -17.12 9.24 -5.07
CA ARG A 6 -16.04 8.92 -5.98
C ARG A 6 -14.69 9.25 -5.32
N TRP A 7 -14.09 8.22 -4.72
CA TRP A 7 -12.64 8.09 -4.49
C TRP A 7 -11.99 8.94 -3.39
N GLU A 8 -12.63 9.13 -2.23
CA GLU A 8 -11.86 9.56 -1.04
C GLU A 8 -10.92 8.44 -0.60
N LEU A 9 -9.79 8.32 -1.30
CA LEU A 9 -8.63 7.59 -0.83
C LEU A 9 -8.18 8.28 0.44
N GLN A 10 -8.32 7.56 1.55
CA GLN A 10 -7.90 8.06 2.83
C GLN A 10 -6.38 8.09 2.89
N ASN A 11 -5.86 9.10 3.55
CA ASN A 11 -4.46 9.15 3.91
C ASN A 11 -4.09 7.91 4.75
N PHE A 12 -2.84 7.49 4.65
CA PHE A 12 -2.31 6.38 5.42
C PHE A 12 -1.33 6.92 6.44
N GLU A 13 -1.69 6.83 7.72
CA GLU A 13 -0.88 7.33 8.83
C GLU A 13 0.21 6.34 9.25
N GLY A 14 0.15 5.07 8.81
CA GLY A 14 1.10 4.02 9.19
C GLY A 14 0.60 3.18 10.35
N THR A 15 -0.51 2.48 10.13
CA THR A 15 -1.10 1.53 11.11
C THR A 15 -0.20 0.32 11.36
N LEU A 16 -0.31 -0.27 12.56
CA LEU A 16 0.31 -1.56 12.89
C LEU A 16 -0.60 -2.76 12.55
N ASP A 17 -1.85 -2.49 12.17
CA ASP A 17 -2.83 -3.50 11.83
C ASP A 17 -2.71 -3.90 10.34
N PRO A 18 -2.23 -5.12 10.02
CA PRO A 18 -1.95 -5.49 8.64
C PRO A 18 -3.21 -5.61 7.79
N GLU A 19 -4.38 -5.89 8.39
CA GLU A 19 -5.66 -5.90 7.68
C GLU A 19 -6.08 -4.49 7.21
N ILE A 20 -5.81 -3.47 8.02
CA ILE A 20 -6.09 -2.07 7.65
C ILE A 20 -5.13 -1.63 6.53
N ALA A 21 -3.85 -2.00 6.65
CA ALA A 21 -2.85 -1.72 5.63
C ALA A 21 -3.17 -2.40 4.28
N GLU A 22 -3.62 -3.65 4.31
CA GLU A 22 -4.03 -4.38 3.11
C GLU A 22 -5.26 -3.75 2.46
N ARG A 23 -6.34 -3.50 3.22
CA ARG A 23 -7.55 -2.85 2.67
C ARG A 23 -7.26 -1.48 2.09
N TRP A 24 -6.35 -0.72 2.71
CA TRP A 24 -5.91 0.55 2.16
C TRP A 24 -5.17 0.35 0.84
N TRP A 25 -4.22 -0.59 0.80
CA TRP A 25 -3.46 -0.90 -0.40
C TRP A 25 -4.34 -1.34 -1.56
N GLU A 26 -5.31 -2.23 -1.32
CA GLU A 26 -6.26 -2.69 -2.35
C GLU A 26 -7.06 -1.53 -2.97
N LYS A 27 -7.50 -0.57 -2.14
CA LYS A 27 -8.19 0.63 -2.64
C LYS A 27 -7.28 1.51 -3.49
N VAL A 28 -6.03 1.68 -3.09
CA VAL A 28 -5.04 2.46 -3.84
C VAL A 28 -4.77 1.79 -5.19
N GLU A 29 -4.63 0.45 -5.22
CA GLU A 29 -4.46 -0.31 -6.46
C GLU A 29 -5.67 -0.18 -7.40
N ASP A 30 -6.90 -0.30 -6.87
CA ASP A 30 -8.13 -0.13 -7.65
C ASP A 30 -8.17 1.25 -8.34
N VAL A 31 -7.88 2.31 -7.59
CA VAL A 31 -7.84 3.68 -8.16
C VAL A 31 -6.71 3.85 -9.16
N MET A 32 -5.51 3.32 -8.89
CA MET A 32 -4.39 3.38 -9.82
C MET A 32 -4.69 2.65 -11.14
N ASN A 33 -5.42 1.53 -11.07
CA ASN A 33 -5.87 0.80 -12.25
C ASN A 33 -6.98 1.56 -12.98
N LEU A 34 -7.94 2.13 -12.25
CA LEU A 34 -9.02 2.94 -12.81
C LEU A 34 -8.50 4.14 -13.61
N ILE A 35 -7.50 4.85 -13.09
CA ILE A 35 -6.91 6.02 -13.78
C ILE A 35 -5.79 5.65 -14.76
N SER A 36 -5.55 4.34 -14.99
CA SER A 36 -4.45 3.85 -15.85
C SER A 36 -3.10 4.47 -15.51
N CYS A 37 -2.77 4.54 -14.21
CA CYS A 37 -1.56 5.18 -13.71
C CYS A 37 -0.30 4.43 -14.15
N THR A 38 0.62 5.12 -14.81
CA THR A 38 1.93 4.58 -15.19
C THR A 38 2.76 4.26 -13.95
N LEU A 39 3.63 3.24 -14.03
CA LEU A 39 4.46 2.80 -12.89
C LEU A 39 5.26 3.95 -12.24
N GLU A 40 5.75 4.88 -13.07
CA GLU A 40 6.48 6.08 -12.62
C GLU A 40 5.63 7.02 -11.77
N ASN A 41 4.34 7.13 -12.09
CA ASN A 41 3.41 8.01 -11.38
C ASN A 41 2.77 7.31 -10.17
N ARG A 42 2.72 5.97 -10.14
CA ARG A 42 2.21 5.20 -9.00
C ARG A 42 2.98 5.52 -7.72
N LEU A 43 4.32 5.54 -7.76
CA LEU A 43 5.11 5.83 -6.58
C LEU A 43 4.80 7.24 -6.03
N LYS A 44 4.80 8.25 -6.90
CA LYS A 44 4.48 9.63 -6.52
C LYS A 44 3.09 9.74 -5.90
N TYR A 45 2.12 9.03 -6.49
CA TYR A 45 0.75 8.99 -6.02
C TYR A 45 0.65 8.38 -4.62
N VAL A 46 1.19 7.18 -4.40
CA VAL A 46 1.09 6.50 -3.10
C VAL A 46 1.80 7.28 -2.00
N VAL A 47 2.98 7.84 -2.30
CA VAL A 47 3.73 8.68 -1.37
C VAL A 47 2.95 9.93 -0.97
N SER A 48 2.15 10.50 -1.88
CA SER A 48 1.30 11.65 -1.56
C SER A 48 0.17 11.34 -0.57
N LEU A 49 -0.19 10.06 -0.43
CA LEU A 49 -1.21 9.61 0.51
C LEU A 49 -0.64 9.30 1.90
N PHE A 50 0.68 9.23 2.05
CA PHE A 50 1.31 9.00 3.35
C PHE A 50 1.29 10.26 4.21
N VAL A 51 0.83 10.09 5.45
CA VAL A 51 0.86 11.11 6.50
C VAL A 51 1.45 10.52 7.77
N GLY A 52 1.68 11.36 8.79
CA GLY A 52 2.12 10.93 10.11
C GLY A 52 3.31 9.95 10.08
N ASN A 53 3.15 8.80 10.72
CA ASN A 53 4.21 7.80 10.88
C ASN A 53 4.62 7.15 9.56
N ALA A 54 3.69 6.92 8.63
CA ALA A 54 4.00 6.39 7.30
C ALA A 54 4.88 7.34 6.50
N LEU A 55 4.62 8.65 6.57
CA LEU A 55 5.43 9.64 5.87
C LEU A 55 6.85 9.71 6.47
N ILE A 56 6.96 9.64 7.80
CA ILE A 56 8.26 9.63 8.51
C ILE A 56 9.07 8.38 8.14
N TRP A 57 8.41 7.21 8.14
CA TRP A 57 9.01 5.95 7.71
C TRP A 57 9.49 6.04 6.27
N TRP A 58 8.64 6.50 5.35
CA TRP A 58 8.99 6.59 3.93
C TRP A 58 10.19 7.54 3.67
N ARG A 59 10.29 8.65 4.40
CA ARG A 59 11.45 9.54 4.32
C ARG A 59 12.75 8.85 4.78
N SER A 60 12.65 8.01 5.81
CA SER A 60 13.80 7.26 6.34
C SER A 60 14.26 6.20 5.34
N VAL A 61 13.30 5.46 4.78
CA VAL A 61 13.50 4.52 3.67
C VAL A 61 14.20 5.21 2.50
N LYS A 62 13.64 6.33 2.02
CA LYS A 62 14.17 7.06 0.88
C LYS A 62 15.60 7.57 1.10
N GLY A 63 15.97 7.87 2.34
CA GLY A 63 17.33 8.27 2.70
C GLY A 63 18.38 7.18 2.52
N GLY A 64 17.98 5.90 2.42
CA GLY A 64 18.85 4.77 2.15
C GLY A 64 19.13 4.48 0.68
N TYR A 65 18.46 5.19 -0.25
CA TYR A 65 18.61 5.01 -1.70
C TYR A 65 19.18 6.26 -2.36
N GLU A 66 19.81 6.09 -3.54
CA GLU A 66 20.22 7.24 -4.33
C GLU A 66 18.99 7.99 -4.90
N PRO A 67 19.08 9.31 -5.06
CA PRO A 67 17.97 10.12 -5.55
C PRO A 67 17.54 9.69 -6.96
N GLY A 68 16.34 9.11 -7.05
CA GLY A 68 15.73 8.71 -8.32
C GLY A 68 15.77 7.21 -8.63
N GLU A 69 16.37 6.40 -7.76
CA GLU A 69 16.56 4.96 -8.04
C GLU A 69 15.47 4.04 -7.49
N ILE A 70 14.62 4.49 -6.57
CA ILE A 70 13.57 3.61 -6.03
C ILE A 70 12.53 3.33 -7.11
N THR A 71 12.54 2.09 -7.59
CA THR A 71 11.51 1.58 -8.48
C THR A 71 10.22 1.30 -7.71
N TRP A 72 9.10 1.22 -8.44
CA TRP A 72 7.82 0.80 -7.87
C TRP A 72 7.91 -0.57 -7.16
N ALA A 73 8.69 -1.51 -7.69
CA ALA A 73 8.87 -2.83 -7.11
C ALA A 73 9.60 -2.80 -5.76
N GLU A 74 10.66 -1.99 -5.64
CA GLU A 74 11.39 -1.81 -4.37
C GLU A 74 10.50 -1.15 -3.31
N PHE A 75 9.73 -0.12 -3.71
CA PHE A 75 8.73 0.48 -2.83
C PHE A 75 7.69 -0.54 -2.32
N GLN A 76 7.12 -1.34 -3.23
CA GLN A 76 6.14 -2.37 -2.84
C GLN A 76 6.73 -3.31 -1.81
N LYS A 77 7.96 -3.78 -2.05
CA LYS A 77 8.68 -4.67 -1.12
C LYS A 77 8.86 -4.05 0.26
N GLU A 78 9.27 -2.78 0.34
CA GLU A 78 9.42 -2.10 1.63
C GLU A 78 8.10 -1.87 2.35
N PHE A 79 7.04 -1.51 1.62
CA PHE A 79 5.70 -1.41 2.20
C PHE A 79 5.22 -2.75 2.74
N ASP A 80 5.43 -3.82 1.97
CA ASP A 80 5.06 -5.19 2.34
C ASP A 80 5.86 -5.73 3.53
N ASP A 81 7.13 -5.37 3.66
CA ASP A 81 7.94 -5.73 4.82
C ASP A 81 7.44 -5.00 6.08
N LYS A 82 7.13 -3.71 5.94
CA LYS A 82 6.75 -2.86 7.08
C LYS A 82 5.32 -3.09 7.57
N TYR A 83 4.36 -3.18 6.66
CA TYR A 83 2.93 -3.09 6.98
C TYR A 83 2.12 -4.35 6.66
N ARG A 84 2.64 -5.25 5.83
CA ARG A 84 1.98 -6.52 5.50
C ARG A 84 2.94 -7.69 5.68
N PRO A 85 3.52 -7.89 6.88
CA PRO A 85 4.63 -8.81 7.08
C PRO A 85 4.32 -10.21 6.56
N LYS A 86 5.36 -10.93 6.11
CA LYS A 86 5.21 -12.25 5.49
C LYS A 86 4.30 -13.21 6.26
N MET A 87 4.43 -13.24 7.59
CA MET A 87 3.56 -14.06 8.47
C MET A 87 2.06 -13.80 8.29
N TYR A 88 1.67 -12.53 8.13
CA TYR A 88 0.27 -12.17 7.86
C TYR A 88 -0.19 -12.70 6.50
N ARG A 89 0.63 -12.53 5.45
CA ARG A 89 0.33 -13.02 4.09
C ARG A 89 0.25 -14.56 4.05
N ASP A 90 1.16 -15.24 4.74
CA ASP A 90 1.17 -16.70 4.85
C ASP A 90 -0.08 -17.19 5.60
N LYS A 91 -0.47 -16.53 6.71
CA LYS A 91 -1.71 -16.84 7.42
C LYS A 91 -2.93 -16.70 6.51
N LYS A 92 -3.08 -15.58 5.80
CA LYS A 92 -4.19 -15.39 4.84
C LYS A 92 -4.22 -16.45 3.74
N ARG A 93 -3.05 -16.84 3.22
CA ARG A 93 -2.95 -17.93 2.23
C ARG A 93 -3.44 -19.26 2.81
N MET A 94 -3.06 -19.58 4.05
CA MET A 94 -3.53 -20.81 4.71
C MET A 94 -5.04 -20.79 4.96
N GLU A 95 -5.59 -19.68 5.44
CA GLU A 95 -7.04 -19.52 5.65
C GLU A 95 -7.81 -19.70 4.33
N PHE A 96 -7.32 -19.12 3.23
CA PHE A 96 -7.92 -19.30 1.91
C PHE A 96 -7.87 -20.76 1.44
N LEU A 97 -6.73 -21.43 1.59
CA LEU A 97 -6.57 -22.85 1.22
C LEU A 97 -7.43 -23.78 2.09
N ASN A 98 -7.61 -23.43 3.37
CA ASN A 98 -8.44 -24.19 4.29
C ASN A 98 -9.94 -24.00 3.98
N CYS A 99 -10.34 -22.79 3.60
CA CYS A 99 -11.71 -22.48 3.15
C CYS A 99 -12.04 -23.15 1.80
N ALA A 100 -11.09 -23.24 0.87
CA ALA A 100 -11.28 -23.89 -0.43
C ALA A 100 -11.40 -25.43 -0.37
N ARG A 101 -11.23 -26.03 0.82
CA ARG A 101 -11.36 -27.48 1.06
C ARG A 101 -12.58 -27.86 1.93
N GLY A 102 -13.41 -26.88 2.30
CA GLY A 102 -14.66 -27.07 3.06
C GLY A 102 -15.91 -27.01 2.19
#